data_AF-A0A933B987-F1
#
_entry.id   AF-A0A933B987-F1
#
_cell.length_a   1.000
_cell.length_b   1.000
_cell.length_c   1.000
_cell.angle_alpha   90.00
_cell.angle_beta   90.00
_cell.angle_gamma   90.00
#
_symmetry.space_group_name_H-M   'P 1'
#
loop_
_entity.id
_entity.type
_entity.pdbx_description
1 polymer ?
#
loop_
_entity_poly.entity_id
_entity_poly.type
_entity_poly.pdbx_seq_one_letter_code
_entity_poly.pdbx_strand_id
1 'polypeptide(L)'
;PTIGIGSGTWCDGQVLVTYDLIGLFDRFKPKFVKRYAEVAAAIRQAAGAYVQDVKAGRFPGPEQTTAMPPTEAARFRAMRHE
;
A
#
# COMPACT_ATOMS: atom_id res chain seq x y z
N PRO A 1 1.20 -34.62 10.08
CA PRO A 1 2.00 -33.54 9.46
C PRO A 1 2.34 -32.43 10.47
N THR A 2 3.61 -32.01 10.48
CA THR A 2 4.20 -30.97 11.33
C THR A 2 4.58 -29.76 10.46
N ILE A 3 4.25 -28.55 10.90
CA ILE A 3 4.57 -27.31 10.19
C ILE A 3 5.52 -26.48 11.04
N GLY A 4 6.72 -26.22 10.53
CA GLY A 4 7.78 -25.51 11.24
C GLY A 4 7.86 -24.03 10.90
N ILE A 5 8.27 -23.22 11.88
CA ILE A 5 8.77 -21.85 11.68
C ILE A 5 10.05 -21.70 12.49
N GLY A 6 11.20 -21.69 11.81
CA GLY A 6 12.50 -21.70 12.48
C GLY A 6 12.87 -23.04 13.15
N SER A 7 12.12 -24.11 12.87
CA SER A 7 12.37 -25.46 13.42
C SER A 7 13.28 -26.33 12.54
N GLY A 8 13.98 -25.73 11.57
CA GLY A 8 14.79 -26.46 10.59
C GLY A 8 13.96 -27.20 9.54
N THR A 9 14.63 -28.02 8.73
CA THR A 9 14.04 -28.74 7.57
C THR A 9 13.36 -30.05 7.94
N TRP A 10 13.24 -30.36 9.24
CA TRP A 10 12.75 -31.66 9.74
C TRP A 10 11.21 -31.72 9.88
N CYS A 11 10.51 -30.62 9.63
CA CYS A 11 9.05 -30.59 9.60
C CYS A 11 8.52 -30.97 8.20
N ASP A 12 7.32 -31.55 8.13
CA ASP A 12 6.65 -31.93 6.88
C ASP A 12 6.33 -30.73 5.97
N GLY A 13 6.24 -29.54 6.54
CA GLY A 13 6.07 -28.27 5.83
C GLY A 13 6.64 -27.09 6.62
N GLN A 14 6.62 -25.91 5.99
CA GLN A 14 7.15 -24.68 6.56
C GLN A 14 6.12 -23.55 6.48
N VAL A 15 6.16 -22.65 7.46
CA VAL A 15 5.35 -21.44 7.49
C VAL A 15 6.22 -20.23 7.81
N LEU A 16 5.91 -19.09 7.21
CA LEU A 16 6.44 -17.78 7.54
C LEU A 16 5.29 -16.77 7.56
N VAL A 17 5.42 -15.73 8.39
CA VAL A 17 4.51 -14.59 8.34
C VAL A 17 4.73 -13.85 7.02
N THR A 18 3.66 -13.61 6.25
CA THR A 18 3.76 -12.97 4.93
C THR A 18 4.51 -11.64 4.97
N TYR A 19 4.32 -10.84 6.01
CA TYR A 19 4.99 -9.55 6.16
C TYR A 19 6.51 -9.66 6.38
N ASP A 20 6.95 -10.70 7.08
CA ASP A 20 8.38 -11.01 7.22
C ASP A 20 8.95 -11.56 5.91
N LEU A 21 8.19 -12.41 5.21
CA LEU A 21 8.56 -12.97 3.91
C LEU A 21 8.82 -11.87 2.87
N ILE A 22 7.96 -10.86 2.80
CA ILE A 22 8.03 -9.80 1.79
C ILE A 22 8.80 -8.55 2.23
N GLY A 23 9.36 -8.56 3.46
CA GLY A 23 10.10 -7.40 3.97
C GLY A 23 9.23 -6.14 4.12
N LEU A 24 8.01 -6.30 4.65
CA LEU A 24 7.12 -5.16 4.91
C LEU A 24 7.62 -4.29 6.08
N PHE A 25 8.25 -4.91 7.07
CA PHE A 25 8.88 -4.22 8.20
C PHE A 25 10.40 -4.31 8.07
N ASP A 26 11.06 -3.16 8.13
CA ASP A 26 12.52 -3.08 7.93
C ASP A 26 13.32 -3.08 9.23
N ARG A 27 12.71 -2.70 10.37
CA ARG A 27 13.42 -2.55 11.66
C ARG A 27 13.76 -3.86 12.37
N PHE A 28 13.01 -4.94 12.13
CA PHE A 28 13.22 -6.22 12.78
C PHE A 28 13.14 -7.35 11.77
N LYS A 29 14.12 -8.24 11.81
CA LYS A 29 14.16 -9.47 11.00
C LYS A 29 14.52 -10.63 11.94
N PRO A 30 13.57 -11.51 12.27
CA PRO A 30 13.88 -12.73 13.02
C PRO A 30 14.94 -13.57 12.28
N LYS A 31 15.83 -14.25 13.02
CA LYS A 31 16.95 -15.01 12.43
C LYS A 31 16.50 -16.11 11.46
N PHE A 32 15.34 -16.71 11.68
CA PHE A 32 14.78 -17.76 10.84
C PHE A 32 14.13 -17.25 9.55
N VAL A 33 14.01 -15.93 9.37
CA VAL A 33 13.36 -15.33 8.19
C VAL A 33 14.36 -15.17 7.06
N LYS A 34 14.02 -15.73 5.89
CA LYS A 34 14.57 -15.31 4.60
C LYS A 34 13.56 -14.35 3.96
N ARG A 35 13.98 -13.11 3.71
CA ARG A 35 13.20 -12.16 2.92
C ARG A 35 13.31 -12.52 1.45
N TYR A 36 12.17 -12.51 0.77
CA TYR A 36 12.06 -12.72 -0.68
C TYR A 36 11.74 -11.41 -1.43
N ALA A 37 11.42 -10.34 -0.70
CA ALA A 37 11.23 -9.00 -1.24
C ALA A 37 11.56 -7.94 -0.17
N GLU A 38 11.64 -6.67 -0.58
CA GLU A 38 11.81 -5.49 0.27
C GLU A 38 10.65 -4.50 0.02
N VAL A 39 9.41 -4.95 0.29
CA VAL A 39 8.18 -4.22 -0.03
C VAL A 39 8.06 -2.89 0.71
N ALA A 40 8.67 -2.77 1.90
CA ALA A 40 8.72 -1.50 2.63
C ALA A 40 9.27 -0.34 1.78
N ALA A 41 10.31 -0.59 0.99
CA ALA A 41 10.93 0.42 0.14
C ALA A 41 9.99 0.84 -1.01
N ALA A 42 9.35 -0.16 -1.66
CA ALA A 42 8.40 0.10 -2.73
C ALA A 42 7.19 0.92 -2.26
N ILE A 43 6.66 0.62 -1.07
CA ILE A 43 5.56 1.38 -0.46
C ILE A 43 5.98 2.83 -0.19
N ARG A 44 7.18 3.07 0.37
CA ARG A 44 7.68 4.43 0.62
C ARG A 44 7.83 5.23 -0.67
N GLN A 45 8.35 4.59 -1.72
CA GLN A 45 8.48 5.21 -3.03
C GLN A 45 7.11 5.59 -3.60
N ALA A 46 6.14 4.66 -3.57
CA ALA A 46 4.80 4.90 -4.07
C ALA A 46 4.09 6.02 -3.30
N ALA A 47 4.16 6.00 -1.96
CA ALA A 47 3.59 7.05 -1.12
C ALA A 47 4.25 8.42 -1.38
N GLY A 48 5.58 8.44 -1.55
CA GLY A 48 6.32 9.64 -1.91
C GLY A 48 5.89 10.21 -3.26
N ALA A 49 5.79 9.37 -4.29
CA ALA A 49 5.34 9.77 -5.62
C ALA A 49 3.92 10.34 -5.59
N TYR A 50 3.00 9.66 -4.89
CA TYR A 50 1.63 10.15 -4.69
C TYR A 50 1.60 11.52 -4.03
N VAL A 51 2.36 11.74 -2.95
CA VAL A 51 2.45 13.04 -2.28
C VAL A 51 2.97 14.12 -3.22
N GLN A 52 3.96 13.80 -4.06
CA GLN A 52 4.48 14.75 -5.04
C GLN A 52 3.44 15.10 -6.10
N ASP A 53 2.67 14.12 -6.59
CA ASP A 53 1.63 14.35 -7.59
C ASP A 53 0.48 15.19 -7.04
N VAL A 54 0.05 14.95 -5.80
CA VAL A 54 -0.97 15.77 -5.12
C VAL A 54 -0.48 17.20 -4.94
N LYS A 55 0.74 17.38 -4.41
CA LYS A 55 1.31 18.72 -4.18
C LYS A 55 1.51 19.50 -5.46
N ALA A 56 1.82 18.82 -6.56
CA ALA A 56 1.98 19.43 -7.87
C ALA A 56 0.67 19.60 -8.65
N GLY A 57 -0.47 19.16 -8.09
CA GLY A 57 -1.76 19.18 -8.80
C GLY A 57 -1.84 18.24 -10.01
N ARG A 58 -0.92 17.28 -10.13
CA ARG A 58 -0.96 16.23 -11.18
C ARG A 58 -1.96 15.13 -10.86
N PHE A 59 -2.21 14.90 -9.56
CA PHE A 59 -3.24 14.00 -9.09
C PHE A 59 -4.29 14.75 -8.26
N PRO A 60 -5.60 14.47 -8.44
CA PRO A 60 -6.16 13.61 -9.49
C PRO A 60 -6.10 14.30 -10.87
N GLY A 61 -5.84 13.51 -11.92
CA GLY A 61 -5.95 13.95 -13.31
C GLY A 61 -7.32 13.59 -13.91
N PRO A 62 -7.58 13.93 -15.19
CA PRO A 62 -8.88 13.74 -15.83
C PRO A 62 -9.42 12.31 -15.73
N GLU A 63 -8.56 11.30 -15.90
CA GLU A 63 -8.94 9.89 -15.82
C GLU A 63 -9.33 9.44 -14.40
N GLN A 64 -8.90 10.16 -13.37
CA GLN A 64 -9.25 9.88 -11.96
C GLN A 64 -10.31 10.83 -11.42
N THR A 65 -10.99 11.57 -12.30
CA THR A 65 -12.08 12.49 -11.92
C THR A 65 -13.35 12.20 -12.72
N THR A 66 -14.50 12.36 -12.08
CA THR A 66 -15.80 12.40 -12.75
C THR A 66 -16.39 13.79 -12.59
N ALA A 67 -16.94 14.33 -13.68
CA ALA A 67 -17.58 15.65 -13.63
C ALA A 67 -18.95 15.55 -12.94
N MET A 68 -19.26 16.54 -12.10
CA MET A 68 -20.60 16.70 -11.55
C MET A 68 -21.58 17.05 -12.68
N PRO A 69 -22.76 16.41 -12.77
CA PRO A 69 -23.78 16.78 -13.74
C PRO A 69 -24.14 18.28 -13.64
N PRO A 70 -24.39 18.98 -14.75
CA PRO A 70 -24.64 20.42 -14.72
C PRO A 70 -25.79 20.85 -13.80
N THR A 71 -26.85 20.04 -13.71
CA THR A 71 -28.00 20.28 -12.83
C THR A 71 -27.62 20.26 -11.36
N GLU A 72 -26.80 19.30 -10.95
CA GLU A 72 -26.32 19.18 -9.57
C GLU A 72 -25.28 20.26 -9.26
N ALA A 73 -24.43 20.62 -10.23
CA ALA A 73 -23.49 21.73 -10.07
C ALA A 73 -24.20 23.07 -9.85
N ALA A 74 -25.32 23.32 -10.54
CA ALA A 74 -26.14 24.50 -10.33
C ALA A 74 -26.79 24.53 -8.94
N ARG A 75 -27.36 23.40 -8.49
CA ARG A 75 -27.92 23.24 -7.14
C ARG A 75 -26.88 23.47 -6.05
N PHE A 76 -25.71 22.85 -6.18
CA PHE A 76 -24.61 22.99 -5.23
C PHE A 76 -24.12 24.45 -5.12
N ARG A 77 -24.02 25.17 -6.25
CA ARG A 77 -23.67 26.60 -6.26
C ARG A 77 -24.74 27.46 -5.57
N ALA A 78 -26.03 27.18 -5.82
CA ALA A 78 -27.13 27.88 -5.15
C ALA A 78 -27.13 27.67 -3.63
N MET A 79 -26.74 26.47 -3.15
CA MET A 79 -26.59 26.17 -1.72
C MET A 79 -25.34 26.79 -1.09
N ARG A 80 -24.31 27.12 -1.88
CA ARG A 80 -23.03 27.72 -1.41
C ARG A 80 -23.07 29.23 -1.21
N HIS A 81 -24.19 29.89 -1.50
CA HIS A 81 -24.40 31.29 -1.15
C HIS A 81 -24.70 31.43 0.35
N GLU A 82 -23.62 31.52 1.14
CA GLU A 82 -23.51 32.45 2.27
C GLU A 82 -22.83 33.74 1.78
#